data_AF-A0A1W1ZM78-F1
#
_entry.id   AF-A0A1W1ZM78-F1
#
_cell.length_a   1.000
_cell.length_b   1.000
_cell.length_c   1.000
_cell.angle_alpha   90.00
_cell.angle_beta   90.00
_cell.angle_gamma   90.00
#
_symmetry.space_group_name_H-M   'P 1'
#
loop_
_entity.id
_entity.type
_entity.pdbx_description
1 polymer ?
#
loop_
_entity_poly.entity_id
_entity_poly.type
_entity_poly.pdbx_seq_one_letter_code
_entity_poly.pdbx_strand_id
1 'polypeptide(L)'
;MPKINNSPIAYILWSTLAGAISFFIGGVIVFIISLRMDIVILDTIIAGAIGGLLLGVFLRMQQKIGTMTIAGVVAVPVGFWVSFFSGYVFSEIPFIADTRVPDVLAFILMGALVGGLFGAITYGRKSVWLFAAVGGILSIPLGFFVDALNSGRLDNFLNVLGVPHLGSLPFIVFFGIGIGLSIGLYEMLKQIRAKG
;
A
#
# COMPACT_ATOMS: atom_id res chain seq x y z
N MET A 1 -15.07 11.16 17.18
CA MET A 1 -15.24 10.99 15.72
C MET A 1 -15.70 12.32 15.16
N PRO A 2 -15.03 12.91 14.15
CA PRO A 2 -15.57 14.11 13.52
C PRO A 2 -16.91 13.75 12.87
N LYS A 3 -17.82 14.71 12.95
CA LYS A 3 -19.22 14.67 12.52
C LYS A 3 -19.33 14.67 10.97
N ILE A 4 -18.57 13.83 10.27
CA ILE A 4 -18.82 13.52 8.85
C ILE A 4 -19.98 12.52 8.83
N ASN A 5 -21.17 13.02 9.14
CA ASN A 5 -22.38 12.23 9.35
C ASN A 5 -23.26 12.14 8.09
N ASN A 6 -22.76 12.50 6.90
CA ASN A 6 -23.65 12.67 5.75
C ASN A 6 -23.50 11.68 4.58
N SER A 7 -22.49 10.81 4.53
CA SER A 7 -22.63 9.52 3.82
C SER A 7 -21.46 8.56 4.13
N PRO A 8 -21.71 7.24 4.27
CA PRO A 8 -20.65 6.24 4.40
C PRO A 8 -19.70 6.25 3.20
N ILE A 9 -20.22 6.58 2.01
CA ILE A 9 -19.45 6.72 0.77
C ILE A 9 -18.43 7.87 0.88
N ALA A 10 -18.81 9.02 1.43
CA ALA A 10 -17.89 10.14 1.61
C ALA A 10 -16.73 9.78 2.54
N TYR A 11 -16.98 8.98 3.58
CA TYR A 11 -15.91 8.49 4.45
C TYR A 11 -14.97 7.52 3.74
N ILE A 12 -15.51 6.63 2.90
CA ILE A 12 -14.69 5.72 2.06
C ILE A 12 -13.79 6.52 1.11
N LEU A 13 -14.35 7.51 0.41
CA LEU A 13 -13.59 8.37 -0.49
C LEU A 13 -12.52 9.16 0.26
N TRP A 14 -12.89 9.76 1.39
CA TRP A 14 -11.95 10.53 2.21
C TRP A 14 -10.80 9.67 2.75
N SER A 15 -11.10 8.47 3.25
CA SER A 15 -10.07 7.58 3.79
C SER A 15 -9.15 7.04 2.70
N THR A 16 -9.68 6.74 1.52
CA THR A 16 -8.88 6.36 0.35
C THR A 16 -7.94 7.49 -0.08
N LEU A 17 -8.46 8.72 -0.17
CA LEU A 17 -7.67 9.90 -0.53
C LEU A 17 -6.60 10.22 0.53
N ALA A 18 -6.97 10.18 1.81
CA ALA A 18 -6.03 10.36 2.92
C ALA A 18 -4.91 9.31 2.88
N GLY A 19 -5.25 8.06 2.59
CA GLY A 19 -4.29 6.98 2.35
C GLY A 19 -3.31 7.29 1.23
N ALA A 20 -3.83 7.63 0.05
CA ALA A 20 -3.03 7.98 -1.12
C ALA A 20 -2.06 9.14 -0.83
N ILE A 21 -2.56 10.25 -0.28
CA ILE A 21 -1.75 11.45 0.00
C ILE A 21 -0.68 11.16 1.06
N SER A 22 -1.04 10.46 2.15
CA SER A 22 -0.11 10.17 3.24
C SER A 22 1.09 9.36 2.76
N PHE A 23 0.81 8.30 2.00
CA PHE A 23 1.84 7.43 1.48
C PHE A 23 2.58 8.05 0.29
N PHE A 24 1.94 8.91 -0.51
CA PHE A 24 2.63 9.73 -1.51
C PHE A 24 3.68 10.64 -0.86
N ILE A 25 3.31 11.38 0.20
CA ILE A 25 4.24 12.23 0.93
C ILE A 25 5.38 11.39 1.53
N GLY A 26 5.07 10.25 2.15
CA GLY A 26 6.08 9.32 2.67
C GLY A 26 7.04 8.83 1.58
N GLY A 27 6.52 8.43 0.43
CA GLY A 27 7.30 7.98 -0.72
C GLY A 27 8.18 9.08 -1.33
N VAL A 28 7.69 10.31 -1.44
CA VAL A 28 8.47 11.45 -1.95
C VAL A 28 9.61 11.82 -1.01
N ILE A 29 9.36 11.87 0.30
CA ILE A 29 10.41 12.16 1.29
C ILE A 29 11.50 11.10 1.22
N VAL A 30 11.12 9.83 1.17
CA VAL A 30 12.07 8.74 1.03
C VAL A 30 12.82 8.83 -0.29
N PHE A 31 12.14 9.05 -1.41
CA PHE A 31 12.79 9.20 -2.71
C PHE A 31 13.90 10.27 -2.68
N ILE A 32 13.66 11.41 -2.03
CA ILE A 32 14.67 12.47 -1.85
C ILE A 32 15.85 11.99 -0.98
N ILE A 33 15.59 11.18 0.05
CA ILE A 33 16.62 10.60 0.92
C ILE A 33 17.42 9.51 0.19
N SER A 34 16.76 8.66 -0.59
CA SER A 34 17.36 7.56 -1.36
C SER A 34 18.38 8.07 -2.38
N LEU A 35 18.19 9.27 -2.93
CA LEU A 35 19.20 9.93 -3.78
C LEU A 35 20.56 10.12 -3.08
N ARG A 36 20.62 9.97 -1.75
CA ARG A 36 21.84 10.04 -0.94
C ARG A 36 22.21 8.74 -0.23
N MET A 37 21.27 7.81 -0.07
CA MET A 37 21.47 6.57 0.68
C MET A 37 20.93 5.38 -0.10
N ASP A 38 21.82 4.54 -0.63
CA ASP A 38 21.48 3.33 -1.38
C ASP A 38 21.05 2.17 -0.45
N ILE A 39 20.12 2.41 0.48
CA ILE A 39 19.64 1.41 1.46
C ILE A 39 18.13 1.20 1.30
N VAL A 40 17.76 0.33 0.37
CA VAL A 40 16.36 0.01 0.01
C VAL A 40 15.52 -0.45 1.22
N ILE A 41 16.12 -1.14 2.20
CA ILE A 41 15.41 -1.56 3.43
C ILE A 41 14.92 -0.34 4.21
N LEU A 42 15.82 0.62 4.40
CA LEU A 42 15.56 1.81 5.19
C LEU A 42 14.48 2.67 4.52
N ASP A 43 14.47 2.70 3.20
CA ASP A 43 13.48 3.42 2.40
C ASP A 43 12.06 2.91 2.65
N THR A 44 11.86 1.59 2.61
CA THR A 44 10.54 1.00 2.88
C THR A 44 10.06 1.24 4.32
N ILE A 45 10.99 1.24 5.28
CA ILE A 45 10.68 1.51 6.70
C ILE A 45 10.26 2.96 6.89
N ILE A 46 11.05 3.92 6.37
CA ILE A 46 10.76 5.35 6.53
C ILE A 46 9.47 5.72 5.79
N ALA A 47 9.26 5.20 4.58
CA ALA A 47 8.07 5.48 3.80
C ALA A 47 6.82 4.95 4.51
N GLY A 48 6.88 3.71 5.02
CA GLY A 48 5.83 3.11 5.82
C GLY A 48 5.55 3.89 7.11
N ALA A 49 6.59 4.31 7.83
CA ALA A 49 6.47 5.10 9.05
C ALA A 49 5.75 6.43 8.81
N ILE A 50 6.24 7.22 7.85
CA ILE A 50 5.69 8.52 7.52
C ILE A 50 4.26 8.36 6.97
N GLY A 51 4.04 7.42 6.07
CA GLY A 51 2.72 7.14 5.49
C GLY A 51 1.70 6.74 6.55
N GLY A 52 2.07 5.82 7.46
CA GLY A 52 1.21 5.40 8.56
C GLY A 52 0.91 6.51 9.57
N LEU A 53 1.92 7.34 9.89
CA LEU A 53 1.78 8.49 10.79
C LEU A 53 0.81 9.53 10.20
N LEU A 54 1.07 9.98 8.97
CA LEU A 54 0.26 10.98 8.29
C LEU A 54 -1.18 10.48 8.09
N LEU A 55 -1.36 9.19 7.79
CA LEU A 55 -2.69 8.60 7.66
C LEU A 55 -3.48 8.71 8.96
N GLY A 56 -2.86 8.38 10.10
CA GLY A 56 -3.49 8.53 11.41
C GLY A 56 -3.86 9.98 11.73
N VAL A 57 -3.00 10.93 11.33
CA VAL A 57 -3.25 12.37 11.49
C VAL A 57 -4.42 12.83 10.60
N PHE A 58 -4.43 12.50 9.31
CA PHE A 58 -5.47 12.92 8.36
C PHE A 58 -6.84 12.32 8.68
N LEU A 59 -6.88 11.08 9.17
CA LEU A 59 -8.11 10.44 9.63
C LEU A 59 -8.54 10.92 11.03
N ARG A 60 -7.75 11.79 11.67
CA ARG A 60 -7.95 12.30 13.04
C ARG A 60 -8.12 11.17 14.07
N MET A 61 -7.41 10.06 13.86
CA MET A 61 -7.46 8.90 14.75
C MET A 61 -6.37 8.99 15.82
N GLN A 62 -6.41 10.06 16.64
CA GLN A 62 -5.36 10.42 17.61
C GLN A 62 -4.89 9.22 18.48
N GLN A 63 -5.82 8.41 18.97
CA GLN A 63 -5.51 7.23 19.80
C GLN A 63 -4.82 6.09 19.03
N LYS A 64 -4.90 6.09 17.71
CA LYS A 64 -4.35 5.06 16.82
C LYS A 64 -3.14 5.53 16.01
N ILE A 65 -2.71 6.79 16.12
CA ILE A 65 -1.57 7.31 15.32
C ILE A 65 -0.35 6.42 15.52
N GLY A 66 0.05 6.15 16.76
CA GLY A 66 1.20 5.28 17.04
C GLY A 66 1.03 3.87 16.47
N THR A 67 -0.15 3.26 16.60
CA THR A 67 -0.41 1.93 16.03
C THR A 67 -0.37 1.92 14.50
N MET A 68 -0.81 3.00 13.85
CA MET A 68 -0.77 3.13 12.38
C MET A 68 0.66 3.37 11.87
N THR A 69 1.47 4.14 12.60
CA THR A 69 2.90 4.28 12.33
C THR A 69 3.62 2.94 12.45
N ILE A 70 3.42 2.21 13.55
CA ILE A 70 4.01 0.88 13.75
C ILE A 70 3.54 -0.08 12.66
N ALA A 71 2.26 -0.05 12.32
CA ALA A 71 1.71 -0.86 11.24
C ALA A 71 2.38 -0.55 9.90
N GLY A 72 2.63 0.72 9.58
CA GLY A 72 3.37 1.12 8.38
C GLY A 72 4.82 0.65 8.39
N VAL A 73 5.53 0.83 9.52
CA VAL A 73 6.92 0.37 9.73
C VAL A 73 7.08 -1.12 9.53
N VAL A 74 6.10 -1.93 9.94
CA VAL A 74 6.18 -3.39 9.87
C VAL A 74 5.61 -3.91 8.54
N ALA A 75 4.40 -3.48 8.18
CA ALA A 75 3.68 -4.07 7.06
C ALA A 75 4.34 -3.78 5.71
N VAL A 76 4.83 -2.55 5.49
CA VAL A 76 5.40 -2.15 4.19
C VAL A 76 6.69 -2.91 3.88
N PRO A 77 7.71 -2.94 4.76
CA PRO A 77 8.92 -3.73 4.49
C PRO A 77 8.65 -5.22 4.40
N VAL A 78 7.83 -5.79 5.29
CA VAL A 78 7.52 -7.23 5.27
C VAL A 78 6.82 -7.61 3.96
N GLY A 79 5.81 -6.84 3.56
CA GLY A 79 5.11 -7.08 2.30
C GLY A 79 6.05 -7.01 1.10
N PHE A 80 6.88 -5.96 1.04
CA PHE A 80 7.88 -5.77 0.00
C PHE A 80 8.84 -6.97 -0.08
N TRP A 81 9.50 -7.36 1.02
CA TRP A 81 10.47 -8.45 1.01
C TRP A 81 9.85 -9.80 0.67
N VAL A 82 8.70 -10.14 1.24
CA VAL A 82 8.02 -11.40 0.91
C VAL A 82 7.65 -11.45 -0.56
N SER A 83 7.27 -10.31 -1.18
CA SER A 83 6.99 -10.29 -2.61
C SER A 83 8.22 -10.58 -3.47
N PHE A 84 9.40 -10.06 -3.12
CA PHE A 84 10.65 -10.35 -3.84
C PHE A 84 10.97 -11.86 -3.81
N PHE A 85 10.89 -12.48 -2.63
CA PHE A 85 11.10 -13.93 -2.53
C PHE A 85 10.02 -14.72 -3.28
N SER A 86 8.77 -14.28 -3.22
CA SER A 86 7.68 -14.97 -3.90
C SER A 86 7.79 -14.86 -5.43
N GLY A 87 8.22 -13.72 -5.97
CA GLY A 87 8.47 -13.55 -7.40
C GLY A 87 9.52 -14.54 -7.89
N TYR A 88 10.62 -14.68 -7.14
CA TYR A 88 11.65 -15.69 -7.43
C TYR A 88 11.08 -17.12 -7.39
N VAL A 89 10.32 -17.48 -6.35
CA VAL A 89 9.70 -18.81 -6.26
C VAL A 89 8.71 -19.07 -7.40
N PHE A 90 7.91 -18.08 -7.80
CA PHE A 90 6.95 -18.22 -8.89
C PHE A 90 7.64 -18.33 -10.26
N SER A 91 8.80 -17.66 -10.45
CA SER A 91 9.58 -17.79 -11.69
C SER A 91 10.21 -19.17 -11.88
N GLU A 92 10.35 -19.97 -10.83
CA GLU A 92 10.88 -21.35 -10.91
C GLU A 92 9.79 -22.38 -11.29
N ILE A 93 8.52 -21.97 -11.41
CA ILE A 93 7.41 -22.86 -11.77
C ILE A 93 7.29 -22.94 -13.31
N PRO A 94 7.63 -24.08 -13.96
CA PRO A 94 7.80 -24.14 -15.42
C PRO A 94 6.56 -23.76 -16.24
N PHE A 95 5.36 -23.94 -15.67
CA PHE A 95 4.10 -23.65 -16.35
C PHE A 95 3.77 -22.15 -16.41
N ILE A 96 4.36 -21.33 -15.52
CA ILE A 96 4.08 -19.88 -15.43
C ILE A 96 5.34 -19.03 -15.53
N ALA A 97 6.54 -19.63 -15.49
CA ALA A 97 7.84 -18.95 -15.50
C ALA A 97 7.99 -17.93 -16.64
N ASP A 98 7.62 -18.31 -17.86
CA ASP A 98 7.75 -17.45 -19.05
C ASP A 98 6.52 -16.56 -19.30
N THR A 99 5.61 -16.48 -18.32
CA THR A 99 4.41 -15.64 -18.42
C THR A 99 4.52 -14.40 -17.54
N ARG A 100 3.60 -13.45 -17.69
CA ARG A 100 3.47 -12.28 -16.81
C ARG A 100 2.80 -12.59 -15.46
N VAL A 101 2.40 -13.84 -15.25
CA VAL A 101 1.62 -14.28 -14.09
C VAL A 101 2.44 -14.23 -12.78
N PRO A 102 3.73 -14.64 -12.73
CA PRO A 102 4.54 -14.59 -11.52
C PRO A 102 4.63 -13.19 -10.89
N ASP A 103 4.88 -12.16 -11.69
CA ASP A 103 5.03 -10.79 -11.20
C ASP A 103 3.70 -10.25 -10.64
N VAL A 104 2.61 -10.45 -11.38
CA VAL A 104 1.27 -10.03 -10.92
C VAL A 104 0.88 -10.76 -9.63
N LEU A 105 1.18 -12.06 -9.52
CA LEU A 105 0.95 -12.82 -8.29
C LEU A 105 1.80 -12.33 -7.11
N ALA A 106 3.07 -12.02 -7.35
CA ALA A 106 3.95 -11.44 -6.33
C ALA A 106 3.41 -10.11 -5.81
N PHE A 107 2.88 -9.25 -6.70
CA PHE A 107 2.26 -7.98 -6.31
C PHE A 107 0.93 -8.16 -5.59
N ILE A 108 0.08 -9.10 -5.99
CA ILE A 108 -1.15 -9.45 -5.25
C ILE A 108 -0.80 -9.90 -3.84
N LEU A 109 0.20 -10.78 -3.70
CA LEU A 109 0.68 -11.25 -2.40
C LEU A 109 1.24 -10.11 -1.56
N MET A 110 2.03 -9.22 -2.17
CA MET A 110 2.55 -8.00 -1.54
C MET A 110 1.41 -7.18 -0.94
N GLY A 111 0.42 -6.80 -1.75
CA GLY A 111 -0.72 -6.00 -1.32
C GLY A 111 -1.54 -6.68 -0.24
N ALA A 112 -1.77 -7.99 -0.36
CA ALA A 112 -2.50 -8.76 0.62
C ALA A 112 -1.77 -8.82 1.97
N LEU A 113 -0.44 -8.97 1.96
CA LEU A 113 0.38 -8.97 3.17
C LEU A 113 0.44 -7.59 3.83
N VAL A 114 0.69 -6.54 3.05
CA VAL A 114 0.70 -5.16 3.57
C VAL A 114 -0.65 -4.82 4.18
N GLY A 115 -1.74 -5.05 3.45
CA GLY A 115 -3.09 -4.83 3.94
C GLY A 115 -3.37 -5.65 5.19
N GLY A 116 -3.18 -6.97 5.13
CA GLY A 116 -3.47 -7.89 6.22
C GLY A 116 -2.71 -7.57 7.50
N LEU A 117 -1.40 -7.30 7.41
CA LEU A 117 -0.57 -6.91 8.56
C LEU A 117 -1.00 -5.55 9.11
N PHE A 118 -1.25 -4.57 8.25
CA PHE A 118 -1.69 -3.26 8.69
C PHE A 118 -3.03 -3.35 9.43
N GLY A 119 -3.98 -4.10 8.87
CA GLY A 119 -5.28 -4.38 9.48
C GLY A 119 -5.14 -5.10 10.83
N ALA A 120 -4.29 -6.13 10.90
CA ALA A 120 -4.03 -6.88 12.12
C ALA A 120 -3.55 -5.98 13.26
N ILE A 121 -2.57 -5.12 12.99
CA ILE A 121 -1.95 -4.24 13.99
C ILE A 121 -2.91 -3.13 14.44
N THR A 122 -3.70 -2.56 13.52
CA THR A 122 -4.52 -1.35 13.81
C THR A 122 -5.97 -1.64 14.21
N TYR A 123 -6.54 -2.76 13.76
CA TYR A 123 -7.95 -3.14 13.99
C TYR A 123 -8.13 -4.58 14.52
N GLY A 124 -7.05 -5.36 14.64
CA GLY A 124 -7.07 -6.71 15.20
C GLY A 124 -7.43 -7.80 14.19
N ARG A 125 -7.48 -9.06 14.66
CA ARG A 125 -7.62 -10.26 13.81
C ARG A 125 -8.82 -10.25 12.85
N LYS A 126 -9.92 -9.59 13.21
CA LYS A 126 -11.16 -9.59 12.41
C LYS A 126 -11.06 -8.73 11.13
N SER A 127 -10.17 -7.74 11.09
CA SER A 127 -10.00 -6.86 9.91
C SER A 127 -9.06 -7.45 8.86
N VAL A 128 -8.23 -8.43 9.22
CA VAL A 128 -7.17 -9.00 8.37
C VAL A 128 -7.71 -9.43 7.01
N TRP A 129 -8.82 -10.16 7.00
CA TRP A 129 -9.44 -10.64 5.75
C TRP A 129 -9.85 -9.51 4.82
N LEU A 130 -10.50 -8.47 5.35
CA LEU A 130 -10.93 -7.31 4.56
C LEU A 130 -9.72 -6.58 3.99
N PHE A 131 -8.75 -6.27 4.84
CA PHE A 131 -7.58 -5.50 4.41
C PHE A 131 -6.70 -6.27 3.43
N ALA A 132 -6.52 -7.58 3.64
CA ALA A 132 -5.77 -8.43 2.72
C ALA A 132 -6.47 -8.53 1.35
N ALA A 133 -7.80 -8.72 1.34
CA ALA A 133 -8.56 -8.78 0.08
C ALA A 133 -8.48 -7.46 -0.69
N VAL A 134 -8.73 -6.33 -0.03
CA VAL A 134 -8.69 -5.00 -0.65
C VAL A 134 -7.28 -4.66 -1.14
N GLY A 135 -6.26 -4.91 -0.31
CA GLY A 135 -4.86 -4.67 -0.67
C GLY A 135 -4.39 -5.52 -1.84
N GLY A 136 -4.74 -6.82 -1.86
CA GLY A 136 -4.40 -7.73 -2.96
C GLY A 136 -5.07 -7.33 -4.28
N ILE A 137 -6.37 -7.04 -4.26
CA ILE A 137 -7.12 -6.62 -5.47
C ILE A 137 -6.55 -5.33 -6.05
N LEU A 138 -6.28 -4.33 -5.21
CA LEU A 138 -5.72 -3.05 -5.66
C LEU A 138 -4.27 -3.14 -6.14
N SER A 139 -3.58 -4.25 -5.87
CA SER A 139 -2.22 -4.47 -6.37
C SER A 139 -2.18 -5.11 -7.76
N ILE A 140 -3.33 -5.53 -8.31
CA ILE A 140 -3.42 -6.06 -9.68
C ILE A 140 -3.04 -5.00 -10.72
N PRO A 141 -3.62 -3.78 -10.73
CA PRO A 141 -3.25 -2.74 -11.69
C PRO A 141 -1.78 -2.33 -11.59
N LEU A 142 -1.22 -2.42 -10.37
CA LEU A 142 0.18 -2.12 -10.08
C LEU A 142 1.13 -3.13 -10.72
N GLY A 143 0.79 -4.42 -10.72
CA GLY A 143 1.58 -5.43 -11.42
C GLY A 143 1.65 -5.19 -12.93
N PHE A 144 0.52 -4.83 -13.54
CA PHE A 144 0.51 -4.42 -14.95
C PHE A 144 1.27 -3.13 -15.21
N PHE A 145 1.23 -2.17 -14.28
CA PHE A 145 1.96 -0.92 -14.40
C PHE A 145 3.47 -1.14 -14.38
N VAL A 146 3.97 -2.00 -13.48
CA VAL A 146 5.40 -2.31 -13.38
C VAL A 146 5.91 -3.10 -14.58
N ASP A 147 5.13 -4.06 -15.09
CA ASP A 147 5.45 -4.75 -16.36
C ASP A 147 5.56 -3.74 -17.53
N ALA A 148 4.66 -2.75 -17.57
CA ALA A 148 4.72 -1.69 -18.58
C ALA A 148 5.96 -0.79 -18.42
N LEU A 149 6.45 -0.57 -17.19
CA LEU A 149 7.71 0.11 -16.93
C LEU A 149 8.91 -0.74 -17.38
N ASN A 150 8.96 -2.01 -16.97
CA ASN A 150 10.07 -2.92 -17.25
C ASN A 150 10.20 -3.27 -18.75
N SER A 151 9.10 -3.23 -19.50
CA SER A 151 9.09 -3.47 -20.95
C SER A 151 9.55 -2.25 -21.79
N GLY A 152 9.96 -1.16 -21.15
CA GLY A 152 10.42 0.07 -21.81
C GLY A 152 9.32 0.87 -22.54
N ARG A 153 8.06 0.43 -22.44
CA ARG A 153 6.91 1.11 -23.08
C ARG A 153 6.66 2.51 -22.52
N LEU A 154 7.13 2.77 -21.30
CA LEU A 154 6.97 4.03 -20.58
C LEU A 154 8.26 4.83 -20.44
N ASP A 155 9.39 4.36 -20.97
CA ASP A 155 10.70 5.03 -20.84
C ASP A 155 10.67 6.47 -21.38
N ASN A 156 9.96 6.69 -22.50
CA ASN A 156 9.79 8.02 -23.07
C ASN A 156 8.97 8.97 -22.16
N PHE A 157 8.00 8.45 -21.42
CA PHE A 157 7.17 9.26 -20.50
C PHE A 157 7.94 9.58 -19.21
N LEU A 158 8.68 8.61 -18.68
CA LEU A 158 9.49 8.79 -17.47
C LEU A 158 10.72 9.67 -17.71
N ASN A 159 11.34 9.58 -18.88
CA ASN A 159 12.45 10.47 -19.28
C ASN A 159 11.97 11.93 -19.45
N VAL A 160 10.75 12.15 -19.95
CA VAL A 160 10.14 13.49 -20.03
C VAL A 160 9.86 14.08 -18.63
N LEU A 161 9.57 13.23 -17.64
CA LEU A 161 9.38 13.65 -16.25
C LEU A 161 10.71 13.83 -15.49
N GLY A 162 11.85 13.40 -16.04
CA GLY A 162 13.17 13.55 -15.42
C GLY A 162 13.40 12.68 -14.18
N VAL A 163 12.63 11.59 -14.02
CA VAL A 163 12.67 10.73 -12.83
C VAL A 163 12.96 9.28 -13.23
N PRO A 164 14.23 8.94 -13.57
CA PRO A 164 14.60 7.61 -14.06
C PRO A 164 14.47 6.49 -13.01
N HIS A 165 14.24 6.82 -11.73
CA HIS A 165 14.20 5.86 -10.62
C HIS A 165 12.95 6.00 -9.74
N LEU A 166 11.76 6.09 -10.34
CA LEU A 166 10.46 6.06 -9.63
C LEU A 166 10.16 4.73 -8.92
N GLY A 167 11.09 3.77 -8.87
CA GLY A 167 10.84 2.35 -8.65
C GLY A 167 9.95 2.02 -7.46
N SER A 168 10.07 2.73 -6.33
CA SER A 168 9.29 2.43 -5.12
C SER A 168 8.00 3.23 -4.93
N LEU A 169 7.89 4.41 -5.55
CA LEU A 169 6.83 5.38 -5.24
C LEU A 169 5.43 4.90 -5.63
N PRO A 170 5.19 4.31 -6.82
CA PRO A 170 3.89 3.74 -7.16
C PRO A 170 3.45 2.69 -6.14
N PHE A 171 4.36 1.82 -5.69
CA PHE A 171 4.03 0.80 -4.68
C PHE A 171 3.52 1.40 -3.38
N ILE A 172 4.25 2.39 -2.87
CA ILE A 172 3.93 3.05 -1.61
C ILE A 172 2.55 3.74 -1.72
N VAL A 173 2.27 4.44 -2.83
CA VAL A 173 0.97 5.09 -3.05
C VAL A 173 -0.17 4.08 -3.12
N PHE A 174 0.00 2.99 -3.86
CA PHE A 174 -1.03 1.95 -3.97
C PHE A 174 -1.32 1.26 -2.62
N PHE A 175 -0.29 1.06 -1.78
CA PHE A 175 -0.52 0.62 -0.39
C PHE A 175 -1.36 1.63 0.39
N GLY A 176 -1.06 2.92 0.27
CA GLY A 176 -1.86 3.98 0.87
C GLY A 176 -3.32 3.94 0.44
N ILE A 177 -3.57 3.82 -0.87
CA ILE A 177 -4.93 3.66 -1.42
C ILE A 177 -5.62 2.43 -0.82
N GLY A 178 -4.95 1.28 -0.80
CA GLY A 178 -5.51 0.03 -0.28
C GLY A 178 -5.83 0.08 1.21
N ILE A 179 -4.92 0.62 2.01
CA ILE A 179 -5.13 0.80 3.46
C ILE A 179 -6.27 1.79 3.71
N GLY A 180 -6.27 2.93 3.00
CA GLY A 180 -7.31 3.95 3.10
C GLY A 180 -8.70 3.40 2.77
N LEU A 181 -8.84 2.71 1.63
CA LEU A 181 -10.08 2.06 1.22
C LEU A 181 -10.53 1.00 2.24
N SER A 182 -9.59 0.20 2.75
CA SER A 182 -9.88 -0.82 3.76
C SER A 182 -10.42 -0.23 5.05
N ILE A 183 -9.87 0.89 5.51
CA ILE A 183 -10.37 1.63 6.68
C ILE A 183 -11.79 2.12 6.44
N GLY A 184 -12.04 2.74 5.28
CA GLY A 184 -13.36 3.23 4.89
C GLY A 184 -14.41 2.12 4.90
N LEU A 185 -14.12 1.00 4.25
CA LEU A 185 -15.00 -0.16 4.20
C LEU A 185 -15.21 -0.79 5.58
N TYR A 186 -14.16 -0.87 6.40
CA TYR A 186 -14.25 -1.44 7.74
C TYR A 186 -15.20 -0.65 8.64
N GLU A 187 -15.08 0.68 8.65
CA GLU A 187 -15.98 1.53 9.44
C GLU A 187 -17.41 1.49 8.91
N MET A 188 -17.61 1.41 7.58
CA MET A 188 -18.95 1.22 7.00
C MET A 188 -19.58 -0.11 7.45
N LEU A 189 -18.86 -1.22 7.33
CA LEU A 189 -19.35 -2.54 7.75
C LEU A 189 -19.66 -2.58 9.25
N LYS A 190 -18.84 -1.93 10.07
CA LYS A 190 -19.06 -1.78 11.50
C LYS A 190 -20.35 -1.00 11.80
N GLN A 191 -20.63 0.07 11.06
CA GLN A 191 -21.87 0.84 11.20
C GLN A 191 -23.11 0.04 10.79
N ILE A 192 -23.03 -0.74 9.71
CA ILE A 192 -24.14 -1.60 9.25
C ILE A 192 -24.47 -2.64 10.33
N ARG A 193 -23.46 -3.32 10.88
CA ARG A 193 -23.64 -4.33 11.94
C ARG A 193 -24.18 -3.73 13.25
N ALA A 194 -23.98 -2.45 13.51
CA ALA A 194 -24.52 -1.80 14.71
C ALA A 194 -26.00 -1.40 14.59
N LYS A 195 -26.55 -1.40 13.37
CA LYS A 195 -27.94 -0.99 13.08
C LYS A 195 -28.91 -2.17 12.89
N GLY A 196 -28.40 -3.38 12.66
CA GLY A 196 -29.18 -4.61 12.54
C GLY A 196 -28.91 -5.52 13.72
#